data_AF-A0A9W6UU90-F1
#
_entry.id   AF-A0A9W6UU90-F1
#
_cell.length_a   1.000
_cell.length_b   1.000
_cell.length_c   1.000
_cell.angle_alpha   90.00
_cell.angle_beta   90.00
_cell.angle_gamma   90.00
#
_symmetry.space_group_name_H-M   'P 1'
#
loop_
_entity.id
_entity.type
_entity.pdbx_description
1 polymer ?
#
loop_
_entity_poly.entity_id
_entity_poly.type
_entity_poly.pdbx_seq_one_letter_code
_entity_poly.pdbx_strand_id
1 'polypeptide(L)'
;MIIEMSSAALIGGGFGAAELIVRYRDKPLAAFLSPAGLLYVFVNTAASVLTLIAITAAGWTFGLPETMHPVSLLIVRVMTAGLGSAALLRVSFTFALDRGVGIGPITVLNGILRILDGELERKRALSRLSHNDLAGLSFERDHAALTELCCHLLREFDLAEAQRLGSLAADLSHRDDLTDADKLDCFGLELNRLVGERALRQAAARLRDRPDHGPHPAHHQMIEDERIAPVTMEHEVVAEPPRSAMTKPSRLAPGSNGSRLERKALSDV
;
A
#
# COMPACT_ATOMS: atom_id res chain seq x y z
N MET A 1 25.18 -34.10 14.99
CA MET A 1 24.21 -34.24 13.87
C MET A 1 22.78 -33.81 14.23
N ILE A 2 22.02 -34.50 15.10
CA ILE A 2 20.61 -34.13 15.36
C ILE A 2 20.46 -32.68 15.86
N ILE A 3 21.25 -32.28 16.86
CA ILE A 3 21.20 -30.91 17.42
C ILE A 3 21.50 -29.87 16.32
N GLU A 4 22.49 -30.14 15.48
CA GLU A 4 22.91 -29.24 14.40
C GLU A 4 21.82 -29.08 13.34
N MET A 5 21.20 -30.20 12.94
CA MET A 5 20.09 -30.19 11.99
C MET A 5 18.89 -29.43 12.55
N SER A 6 18.55 -29.65 13.83
CA SER A 6 17.48 -28.90 14.50
C SER A 6 17.80 -27.41 14.57
N SER A 7 19.03 -27.02 14.91
CA SER A 7 19.44 -25.62 14.96
C SER A 7 19.40 -24.97 13.56
N ALA A 8 19.92 -25.64 12.54
CA ALA A 8 19.86 -25.16 11.16
C ALA A 8 18.41 -25.02 10.67
N ALA A 9 17.56 -26.01 10.97
CA ALA A 9 16.13 -25.97 10.66
C ALA A 9 15.44 -24.76 11.33
N LEU A 10 15.70 -24.52 12.62
CA LEU A 10 15.14 -23.37 13.35
C LEU A 10 15.57 -22.04 12.75
N ILE A 11 16.84 -21.88 12.38
CA ILE A 11 17.33 -20.65 11.77
C ILE A 11 16.71 -20.44 10.38
N GLY A 12 16.76 -21.46 9.51
CA GLY A 12 16.22 -21.38 8.15
C GLY A 12 14.71 -21.15 8.14
N GLY A 13 13.96 -21.94 8.90
CA GLY A 13 12.52 -21.76 9.07
C GLY A 13 12.18 -20.41 9.71
N GLY A 14 12.98 -19.95 10.66
CA GLY A 14 12.85 -18.63 11.27
C GLY A 14 12.96 -17.49 10.26
N PHE A 15 13.92 -17.54 9.33
CA PHE A 15 14.02 -16.56 8.24
C PHE A 15 12.80 -16.59 7.31
N GLY A 16 12.34 -17.79 6.93
CA GLY A 16 11.13 -17.93 6.11
C GLY A 16 9.88 -17.38 6.80
N ALA A 17 9.72 -17.64 8.10
CA ALA A 17 8.61 -17.16 8.90
C ALA A 17 8.66 -15.63 9.09
N ALA A 18 9.84 -15.09 9.42
CA ALA A 18 10.03 -13.65 9.59
C ALA A 18 9.69 -12.88 8.31
N GLU A 19 10.08 -13.40 7.14
CA GLU A 19 9.73 -12.80 5.86
C GLU A 19 8.21 -12.79 5.60
N LEU A 20 7.51 -13.90 5.90
CA LEU A 20 6.04 -13.93 5.80
C LEU A 20 5.39 -12.90 6.71
N ILE A 21 5.84 -12.78 7.96
CA ILE A 21 5.28 -11.82 8.93
C ILE A 21 5.49 -10.37 8.44
N VAL A 22 6.69 -10.06 7.94
CA VAL A 22 7.01 -8.73 7.42
C VAL A 22 6.24 -8.43 6.13
N ARG A 23 6.02 -9.43 5.27
CA ARG A 23 5.31 -9.28 3.99
C ARG A 23 3.79 -9.13 4.17
N TYR A 24 3.19 -9.87 5.11
CA TYR A 24 1.73 -9.90 5.33
C TYR A 24 1.32 -9.26 6.66
N ARG A 25 1.71 -7.99 6.87
CA ARG A 25 1.54 -7.26 8.14
C ARG A 25 0.08 -7.22 8.64
N ASP A 26 -0.88 -7.19 7.72
CA ASP A 26 -2.31 -7.07 8.06
C ASP A 26 -2.93 -8.39 8.56
N LYS A 27 -2.45 -9.53 8.05
CA LYS A 27 -2.96 -10.88 8.41
C LYS A 27 -1.80 -11.90 8.53
N PRO A 28 -0.83 -11.69 9.43
CA PRO A 28 0.41 -12.47 9.46
C PRO A 28 0.14 -13.93 9.85
N LEU A 29 -0.74 -14.16 10.83
CA LEU A 29 -1.12 -15.52 11.24
C LEU A 29 -1.85 -16.28 10.13
N ALA A 30 -2.73 -15.60 9.38
CA ALA A 30 -3.46 -16.24 8.28
C ALA A 30 -2.52 -16.60 7.12
N ALA A 31 -1.50 -15.77 6.86
CA ALA A 31 -0.47 -16.07 5.88
C ALA A 31 0.42 -17.22 6.33
N PHE A 32 0.91 -17.19 7.57
CA PHE A 32 1.79 -18.21 8.14
C PHE A 32 1.14 -19.60 8.21
N LEU A 33 -0.12 -19.68 8.65
CA LEU A 33 -0.86 -20.95 8.81
C LEU A 33 -1.53 -21.44 7.53
N SER A 34 -1.40 -20.71 6.42
CA SER A 34 -1.91 -21.18 5.13
C SER A 34 -1.06 -22.34 4.59
N PRO A 35 -1.62 -23.23 3.75
CA PRO A 35 -0.84 -24.30 3.11
C PRO A 35 0.38 -23.77 2.35
N ALA A 36 0.21 -22.68 1.59
CA ALA A 36 1.31 -22.06 0.86
C ALA A 36 2.35 -21.40 1.79
N GLY A 37 1.92 -20.79 2.89
CA GLY A 37 2.83 -20.24 3.91
C GLY A 37 3.64 -21.31 4.64
N LEU A 38 3.00 -22.43 4.99
CA LEU A 38 3.70 -23.59 5.57
C LEU A 38 4.70 -24.19 4.58
N LEU A 39 4.32 -24.32 3.30
CA LEU A 39 5.24 -24.76 2.24
C LEU A 39 6.43 -23.81 2.10
N TYR A 40 6.19 -22.50 2.19
CA TYR A 40 7.24 -21.48 2.14
C TYR A 40 8.28 -21.67 3.26
N VAL A 41 7.80 -21.81 4.50
CA VAL A 41 8.65 -22.05 5.68
C VAL A 41 9.36 -23.40 5.57
N PHE A 42 8.67 -24.43 5.08
CA PHE A 42 9.26 -25.74 4.84
C PHE A 42 10.42 -25.70 3.86
N VAL A 43 10.27 -25.02 2.71
CA VAL A 43 11.34 -24.89 1.71
C VAL A 43 12.57 -24.20 2.31
N ASN A 44 12.38 -23.13 3.08
CA ASN A 44 13.48 -22.44 3.77
C ASN A 44 14.16 -23.34 4.82
N THR A 45 13.37 -24.10 5.59
CA THR A 45 13.86 -25.06 6.58
C THR A 45 14.68 -26.16 5.92
N ALA A 46 14.13 -26.77 4.86
CA ALA A 46 14.77 -27.84 4.10
C ALA A 46 16.07 -27.37 3.45
N ALA A 47 16.09 -26.18 2.86
CA ALA A 47 17.30 -25.62 2.26
C ALA A 47 18.43 -25.44 3.28
N SER A 48 18.12 -24.98 4.50
CA SER A 48 19.09 -24.85 5.58
C SER A 48 19.67 -26.20 6.00
N VAL A 49 18.81 -27.21 6.21
CA VAL A 49 19.26 -28.57 6.56
C VAL A 49 20.10 -29.20 5.45
N LEU A 50 19.68 -29.08 4.19
CA LEU A 50 20.42 -29.59 3.04
C LEU A 50 21.78 -28.90 2.90
N THR A 51 21.85 -27.59 3.16
CA THR A 51 23.11 -26.83 3.15
C THR A 51 24.04 -27.32 4.26
N LEU A 52 23.52 -27.57 5.48
CA LEU A 52 24.31 -28.14 6.57
C LEU A 52 24.86 -29.53 6.22
N ILE A 53 24.03 -30.39 5.62
CA ILE A 53 24.45 -31.73 5.17
C ILE A 53 25.58 -31.59 4.13
N ALA A 54 25.43 -30.71 3.14
CA ALA A 54 26.43 -30.47 2.12
C ALA A 54 27.76 -29.96 2.72
N ILE A 55 27.70 -28.96 3.61
CA ILE A 55 28.87 -28.40 4.32
C ILE A 55 29.60 -29.49 5.10
N THR A 56 28.85 -30.34 5.81
CA THR A 56 29.42 -31.40 6.65
C THR A 56 30.03 -32.51 5.79
N ALA A 57 29.32 -32.96 4.76
CA ALA A 57 29.76 -34.02 3.86
C ALA A 57 31.00 -33.60 3.06
N ALA A 58 31.11 -32.32 2.68
CA ALA A 58 32.27 -31.75 2.02
C ALA A 58 33.47 -31.52 2.96
N GLY A 59 33.30 -31.76 4.27
CA GLY A 59 34.36 -31.56 5.25
C GLY A 59 34.76 -30.10 5.44
N TRP A 60 33.91 -29.12 5.09
CA TRP A 60 34.27 -27.71 5.16
C TRP A 60 34.52 -27.27 6.62
N THR A 61 35.72 -26.75 6.87
CA THR A 61 36.15 -26.25 8.19
C THR A 61 36.15 -24.73 8.29
N PHE A 62 35.87 -24.03 7.18
CA PHE A 62 35.86 -22.56 7.09
C PHE A 62 37.16 -21.90 7.59
N GLY A 63 38.30 -22.59 7.43
CA GLY A 63 39.61 -22.09 7.84
C GLY A 63 39.84 -22.07 9.35
N LEU A 64 38.99 -22.73 10.15
CA LEU A 64 39.20 -22.85 11.59
C LEU A 64 40.39 -23.79 11.89
N PRO A 65 41.28 -23.43 12.82
CA PRO A 65 42.39 -24.30 13.24
C PRO A 65 41.90 -25.61 13.84
N GLU A 66 42.61 -26.71 13.60
CA GLU A 66 42.29 -28.02 14.18
C GLU A 66 42.36 -28.04 15.72
N THR A 67 43.10 -27.10 16.31
CA THR A 67 43.24 -26.93 17.77
C THR A 67 42.04 -26.22 18.41
N MET A 68 41.09 -25.71 17.62
CA MET A 68 39.92 -25.02 18.13
C MET A 68 38.91 -25.99 18.75
N HIS A 69 38.15 -25.49 19.73
CA HIS A 69 37.10 -26.29 20.37
C HIS A 69 36.05 -26.77 19.33
N PRO A 70 35.65 -28.06 19.31
CA PRO A 70 34.75 -28.62 18.30
C PRO A 70 33.41 -27.89 18.15
N VAL A 71 32.93 -27.28 19.25
CA VAL A 71 31.70 -26.48 19.27
C VAL A 71 31.80 -25.24 18.37
N SER A 72 32.98 -24.64 18.21
CA SER A 72 33.16 -23.47 17.35
C SER A 72 32.89 -23.81 15.89
N LEU A 73 33.40 -24.94 15.42
CA LEU A 73 33.13 -25.44 14.06
C LEU A 73 31.64 -25.74 13.87
N LEU A 74 31.01 -26.33 14.88
CA LEU A 74 29.56 -26.60 14.86
C LEU A 74 28.76 -25.31 14.66
N ILE A 75 29.03 -24.28 15.46
CA ILE A 75 28.32 -22.99 15.39
C ILE A 75 28.50 -22.38 14.00
N VAL A 76 29.73 -22.33 13.48
CA VAL A 76 30.00 -21.75 12.15
C VAL A 76 29.25 -22.50 11.06
N ARG A 77 29.25 -23.83 11.08
CA ARG A 77 28.52 -24.65 10.09
C ARG A 77 27.02 -24.40 10.13
N VAL A 78 26.42 -24.40 11.33
CA VAL A 78 24.98 -24.16 11.53
C VAL A 78 24.59 -22.75 11.09
N MET A 79 25.35 -21.73 11.49
CA MET A 79 25.10 -20.34 11.12
C MET A 79 25.24 -20.13 9.61
N THR A 80 26.29 -20.70 9.01
CA THR A 80 26.53 -20.62 7.55
C THR A 80 25.44 -21.35 6.78
N ALA A 81 24.98 -22.50 7.27
CA ALA A 81 23.88 -23.22 6.64
C ALA A 81 22.56 -22.43 6.70
N GLY A 82 22.21 -21.88 7.86
CA GLY A 82 20.98 -21.10 8.05
C GLY A 82 20.98 -19.80 7.23
N LEU A 83 21.99 -18.95 7.42
CA LEU A 83 22.10 -17.66 6.74
C LEU A 83 22.41 -17.83 5.25
N GLY A 84 23.32 -18.74 4.91
CA GLY A 84 23.75 -18.99 3.55
C GLY A 84 22.63 -19.56 2.69
N SER A 85 21.86 -20.53 3.21
CA SER A 85 20.68 -21.05 2.49
C SER A 85 19.63 -19.96 2.25
N ALA A 86 19.36 -19.12 3.25
CA ALA A 86 18.44 -18.00 3.10
C ALA A 86 18.93 -17.02 2.01
N ALA A 87 20.22 -16.67 1.99
CA ALA A 87 20.79 -15.81 0.96
C ALA A 87 20.72 -16.47 -0.43
N LEU A 88 21.13 -17.73 -0.55
CA LEU A 88 21.16 -18.48 -1.81
C LEU A 88 19.77 -18.64 -2.44
N LEU A 89 18.74 -18.90 -1.62
CA LEU A 89 17.37 -19.00 -2.11
C LEU A 89 16.85 -17.69 -2.74
N ARG A 90 17.48 -16.55 -2.45
CA ARG A 90 17.09 -15.23 -2.97
C ARG A 90 17.92 -14.80 -4.19
N VAL A 91 18.90 -15.61 -4.59
CA VAL A 91 19.69 -15.31 -5.80
C VAL A 91 18.84 -15.50 -7.04
N SER A 92 18.95 -14.55 -7.97
CA SER A 92 18.42 -14.66 -9.33
C SER A 92 19.56 -14.59 -10.33
N PHE A 93 19.48 -15.37 -11.40
CA PHE A 93 20.36 -15.25 -12.55
C PHE A 93 19.54 -14.72 -13.72
N THR A 94 19.97 -13.61 -14.32
CA THR A 94 19.32 -13.07 -15.51
C THR A 94 20.13 -13.50 -16.72
N PHE A 95 19.57 -14.39 -17.54
CA PHE A 95 20.16 -14.72 -18.83
C PHE A 95 19.71 -13.68 -19.85
N ALA A 96 20.66 -13.15 -20.62
CA ALA A 96 20.39 -12.27 -21.75
C ALA A 96 19.83 -13.09 -22.94
N LEU A 97 18.64 -13.67 -22.78
CA LEU A 97 17.77 -13.99 -23.90
C LEU A 97 16.73 -12.87 -24.03
N ASP A 98 16.17 -12.69 -25.23
CA ASP A 98 15.29 -11.60 -25.71
C ASP A 98 14.15 -11.12 -24.80
N ARG A 99 13.90 -11.75 -23.65
CA ARG A 99 12.89 -11.34 -22.66
C ARG A 99 13.38 -11.22 -21.21
N GLY A 100 14.68 -11.34 -20.95
CA GLY A 100 15.28 -11.09 -19.63
C GLY A 100 14.58 -11.82 -18.48
N VAL A 101 14.20 -13.08 -18.67
CA VAL A 101 13.54 -13.86 -17.62
C VAL A 101 14.60 -14.32 -16.63
N GLY A 102 14.57 -13.76 -15.41
CA GLY A 102 15.39 -14.24 -14.31
C GLY A 102 15.03 -15.69 -13.96
N ILE A 103 16.01 -16.60 -14.05
CA ILE A 103 15.90 -18.00 -13.63
C ILE A 103 16.78 -18.17 -12.39
N GLY A 104 16.24 -18.75 -11.33
CA GLY A 104 17.01 -19.00 -10.11
C GLY A 104 16.16 -19.54 -8.96
N PRO A 105 16.77 -19.93 -7.84
CA PRO A 105 16.04 -20.45 -6.69
C PRO A 105 14.88 -19.56 -6.22
N ILE A 106 15.03 -18.24 -6.37
CA ILE A 106 14.00 -17.26 -6.00
C ILE A 106 12.71 -17.43 -6.80
N THR A 107 12.73 -18.01 -8.01
CA THR A 107 11.51 -18.21 -8.80
C THR A 107 10.56 -19.21 -8.13
N VAL A 108 11.10 -20.21 -7.42
CA VAL A 108 10.31 -21.17 -6.63
C VAL A 108 9.61 -20.45 -5.49
N LEU A 109 10.35 -19.64 -4.73
CA LEU A 109 9.79 -18.84 -3.63
C LEU A 109 8.71 -17.88 -4.15
N ASN A 110 8.98 -17.16 -5.25
CA ASN A 110 8.01 -16.27 -5.87
C ASN A 110 6.76 -17.02 -6.36
N GLY A 111 6.90 -18.25 -6.85
CA GLY A 111 5.75 -19.08 -7.23
C GLY A 111 4.86 -19.40 -6.03
N ILE A 112 5.45 -19.84 -4.91
CA ILE A 112 4.72 -20.12 -3.67
C ILE A 112 4.03 -18.86 -3.14
N LEU A 113 4.77 -17.75 -3.14
CA LEU A 113 4.27 -16.44 -2.71
C LEU A 113 3.08 -15.95 -3.55
N ARG A 114 3.07 -16.20 -4.86
CA ARG A 114 1.92 -15.90 -5.73
C ARG A 114 0.69 -16.73 -5.39
N ILE A 115 0.86 -18.01 -5.09
CA ILE A 115 -0.25 -18.88 -4.65
C ILE A 115 -0.83 -18.35 -3.33
N LEU A 116 0.04 -18.01 -2.39
CA LEU A 116 -0.33 -17.42 -1.11
C LEU A 116 -1.11 -16.11 -1.28
N ASP A 117 -0.61 -15.22 -2.15
CA ASP A 117 -1.27 -13.96 -2.47
C ASP A 117 -2.70 -14.21 -2.98
N GLY A 118 -2.88 -15.15 -3.91
CA GLY A 118 -4.20 -15.51 -4.45
C GLY A 118 -5.13 -16.22 -3.44
N GLU A 119 -4.61 -17.00 -2.49
CA GLU A 119 -5.41 -17.57 -1.40
C GLU A 119 -5.90 -16.49 -0.44
N LEU A 120 -5.01 -15.59 -0.04
CA LEU A 120 -5.37 -14.49 0.86
C LEU A 120 -6.32 -13.50 0.19
N GLU A 121 -6.16 -13.25 -1.11
CA GLU A 121 -7.08 -12.45 -1.89
C GLU A 121 -8.48 -13.08 -1.96
N ARG A 122 -8.58 -14.40 -2.24
CA ARG A 122 -9.86 -15.12 -2.20
C ARG A 122 -10.53 -15.04 -0.82
N LYS A 123 -9.78 -15.24 0.26
CA LYS A 123 -10.29 -15.08 1.64
C LYS A 123 -10.75 -13.65 1.92
N ARG A 124 -10.02 -12.64 1.43
CA ARG A 124 -10.42 -11.23 1.54
C ARG A 124 -11.69 -10.96 0.74
N ALA A 125 -11.81 -11.47 -0.49
CA ALA A 125 -13.00 -11.31 -1.32
C ALA A 125 -14.25 -11.92 -0.65
N LEU A 126 -14.14 -13.14 -0.10
CA LEU A 126 -15.24 -13.75 0.65
C LEU A 126 -15.62 -12.95 1.90
N SER A 127 -14.64 -12.46 2.65
CA SER A 127 -14.88 -11.64 3.84
C SER A 127 -15.59 -10.31 3.53
N ARG A 128 -15.34 -9.74 2.35
CA ARG A 128 -15.96 -8.49 1.89
C ARG A 128 -17.44 -8.66 1.57
N LEU A 129 -17.84 -9.84 1.11
CA LEU A 129 -19.24 -10.16 0.80
C LEU A 129 -20.01 -10.75 1.99
N SER A 130 -19.31 -11.23 3.02
CA SER A 130 -19.95 -11.90 4.17
C SER A 130 -20.46 -10.94 5.25
N HIS A 131 -19.99 -9.69 5.27
CA HIS A 131 -20.38 -8.71 6.28
C HIS A 131 -21.32 -7.67 5.67
N ASN A 132 -22.54 -7.60 6.18
CA ASN A 132 -23.49 -6.55 5.81
C ASN A 132 -23.20 -5.27 6.63
N ASP A 133 -21.96 -4.77 6.54
CA ASP A 133 -21.49 -3.61 7.30
C ASP A 133 -22.28 -2.33 6.94
N LEU A 134 -22.90 -2.31 5.76
CA LEU A 134 -23.72 -1.22 5.22
C LEU A 134 -25.22 -1.41 5.44
N ALA A 135 -25.65 -2.46 6.16
CA ALA A 135 -27.06 -2.72 6.45
C ALA A 135 -27.75 -1.50 7.05
N GLY A 136 -28.87 -1.07 6.45
CA GLY A 136 -29.65 0.08 6.92
C GLY A 136 -29.23 1.43 6.34
N LEU A 137 -28.24 1.44 5.46
CA LEU A 137 -27.92 2.58 4.60
C LEU A 137 -28.51 2.37 3.20
N SER A 138 -28.70 3.47 2.47
CA SER A 138 -29.18 3.47 1.07
C SER A 138 -28.10 4.07 0.17
N PHE A 139 -27.87 3.49 -1.01
CA PHE A 139 -26.94 4.09 -1.96
C PHE A 139 -27.42 5.49 -2.35
N GLU A 140 -28.68 5.65 -2.77
CA GLU A 140 -29.23 6.95 -3.18
C GLU A 140 -29.06 8.06 -2.14
N ARG A 141 -29.29 7.76 -0.85
CA ARG A 141 -29.21 8.75 0.23
C ARG A 141 -27.80 8.95 0.77
N ASP A 142 -27.07 7.85 0.96
CA ASP A 142 -25.94 7.82 1.90
C ASP A 142 -24.57 7.77 1.21
N HIS A 143 -24.49 7.46 -0.09
CA HIS A 143 -23.21 7.26 -0.80
C HIS A 143 -22.27 8.47 -0.71
N ALA A 144 -22.80 9.69 -0.85
CA ALA A 144 -22.00 10.92 -0.81
C ALA A 144 -21.45 11.19 0.59
N ALA A 145 -22.30 11.10 1.62
CA ALA A 145 -21.90 11.30 3.02
C ALA A 145 -20.92 10.22 3.49
N LEU A 146 -21.13 8.97 3.08
CA LEU A 146 -20.24 7.86 3.38
C LEU A 146 -18.86 8.08 2.73
N THR A 147 -18.82 8.56 1.49
CA THR A 147 -17.58 8.90 0.78
C THR A 147 -16.82 9.99 1.50
N GLU A 148 -17.51 11.06 1.89
CA GLU A 148 -16.90 12.19 2.58
C GLU A 148 -16.28 11.75 3.91
N LEU A 149 -17.01 10.99 4.73
CA LEU A 149 -16.48 10.43 5.98
C LEU A 149 -15.26 9.55 5.75
N CYS A 150 -15.30 8.69 4.73
CA CYS A 150 -14.18 7.81 4.38
C CYS A 150 -12.95 8.61 3.91
N CYS A 151 -13.13 9.63 3.06
CA CYS A 151 -12.04 10.46 2.56
C CYS A 151 -11.34 11.24 3.68
N HIS A 152 -12.08 11.72 4.68
CA HIS A 152 -11.50 12.40 5.84
C HIS A 152 -10.70 11.47 6.77
N LEU A 153 -10.89 10.15 6.67
CA LEU A 153 -10.08 9.16 7.40
C LEU A 153 -8.73 8.88 6.72
N LEU A 154 -8.56 9.29 5.45
CA LEU A 154 -7.33 9.12 4.70
C LEU A 154 -6.36 10.27 4.99
N ARG A 155 -5.10 9.93 5.29
CA ARG A 155 -4.02 10.92 5.50
C ARG A 155 -3.46 11.48 4.19
N GLU A 156 -3.46 10.64 3.16
CA GLU A 156 -3.04 10.94 1.80
C GLU A 156 -4.14 10.43 0.89
N PHE A 157 -4.69 11.29 0.05
CA PHE A 157 -5.72 10.92 -0.92
C PHE A 157 -5.38 11.51 -2.28
N ASP A 158 -5.19 10.65 -3.27
CA ASP A 158 -4.83 11.05 -4.63
C ASP A 158 -6.08 11.43 -5.43
N LEU A 159 -5.94 12.42 -6.31
CA LEU A 159 -6.97 12.86 -7.23
C LEU A 159 -7.46 11.71 -8.14
N ALA A 160 -6.56 10.81 -8.53
CA ALA A 160 -6.91 9.64 -9.34
C ALA A 160 -7.88 8.69 -8.61
N GLU A 161 -7.71 8.51 -7.31
CA GLU A 161 -8.60 7.68 -6.49
C GLU A 161 -9.97 8.34 -6.30
N ALA A 162 -9.99 9.65 -6.08
CA ALA A 162 -11.21 10.44 -6.01
C ALA A 162 -12.02 10.36 -7.30
N GLN A 163 -11.35 10.51 -8.46
CA GLN A 163 -11.98 10.40 -9.78
C GLN A 163 -12.55 9.01 -10.03
N ARG A 164 -11.82 7.96 -9.68
CA ARG A 164 -12.28 6.57 -9.84
C ARG A 164 -13.49 6.25 -8.97
N LEU A 165 -13.54 6.79 -7.76
CA LEU A 165 -14.69 6.62 -6.87
C LEU A 165 -15.91 7.42 -7.36
N GLY A 166 -15.69 8.66 -7.83
CA GLY A 166 -16.74 9.49 -8.42
C GLY A 166 -17.33 8.91 -9.70
N SER A 167 -16.50 8.37 -10.60
CA SER A 167 -16.98 7.72 -11.82
C SER A 167 -17.80 6.47 -11.50
N LEU A 168 -17.37 5.66 -10.53
CA LEU A 168 -18.13 4.52 -10.08
C LEU A 168 -19.50 4.91 -9.51
N ALA A 169 -19.57 5.96 -8.69
CA ALA A 169 -20.83 6.44 -8.14
C ALA A 169 -21.79 6.89 -9.25
N ALA A 170 -21.29 7.60 -10.26
CA ALA A 170 -22.07 8.01 -11.42
C ALA A 170 -22.52 6.82 -12.27
N ASP A 171 -21.64 5.84 -12.50
CA ASP A 171 -21.98 4.64 -13.27
C ASP A 171 -23.06 3.81 -12.55
N LEU A 172 -22.94 3.65 -11.23
CA LEU A 172 -23.91 2.91 -10.42
C LEU A 172 -25.26 3.63 -10.30
N SER A 173 -25.27 4.97 -10.25
CA SER A 173 -26.53 5.73 -10.17
C SER A 173 -27.40 5.52 -11.42
N HIS A 174 -26.78 5.42 -12.60
CA HIS A 174 -27.45 5.20 -13.88
C HIS A 174 -27.81 3.74 -14.20
N ARG A 175 -27.42 2.78 -13.36
CA ARG A 175 -27.74 1.36 -13.57
C ARG A 175 -29.10 1.00 -12.98
N ASP A 176 -30.08 0.76 -13.84
CA ASP A 176 -31.43 0.36 -13.43
C ASP A 176 -31.56 -1.16 -13.19
N ASP A 177 -30.54 -1.93 -13.56
CA ASP A 177 -30.50 -3.38 -13.44
C ASP A 177 -30.00 -3.88 -12.07
N LEU A 178 -29.60 -2.97 -11.18
CA LEU A 178 -29.15 -3.25 -9.81
C LEU A 178 -30.11 -2.67 -8.78
N THR A 179 -30.31 -3.39 -7.68
CA THR A 179 -31.02 -2.83 -6.52
C THR A 179 -30.19 -1.76 -5.81
N ASP A 180 -30.82 -0.88 -5.03
CA ASP A 180 -30.11 0.13 -4.22
C ASP A 180 -29.08 -0.52 -3.27
N ALA A 181 -29.43 -1.69 -2.70
CA ALA A 181 -28.51 -2.48 -1.89
C ALA A 181 -27.31 -3.01 -2.69
N ASP A 182 -27.54 -3.54 -3.90
CA ASP A 182 -26.45 -4.04 -4.75
C ASP A 182 -25.50 -2.90 -5.20
N LYS A 183 -26.06 -1.72 -5.48
CA LYS A 183 -25.27 -0.50 -5.77
C LYS A 183 -24.42 -0.12 -4.56
N LEU A 184 -25.02 -0.12 -3.37
CA LEU A 184 -24.34 0.20 -2.13
C LEU A 184 -23.23 -0.80 -1.82
N ASP A 185 -23.46 -2.10 -2.05
CA ASP A 185 -22.46 -3.15 -1.85
C ASP A 185 -21.29 -2.97 -2.83
N CYS A 186 -21.57 -2.76 -4.12
CA CYS A 186 -20.53 -2.49 -5.13
C CYS A 186 -19.69 -1.26 -4.77
N PHE A 187 -20.35 -0.19 -4.32
CA PHE A 187 -19.68 1.03 -3.87
C PHE A 187 -18.86 0.80 -2.60
N GLY A 188 -19.43 0.06 -1.65
CA GLY A 188 -18.79 -0.35 -0.39
C GLY A 188 -17.51 -1.15 -0.59
N LEU A 189 -17.46 -2.01 -1.61
CA LEU A 189 -16.26 -2.78 -1.95
C LEU A 189 -15.09 -1.86 -2.37
N GLU A 190 -15.37 -0.80 -3.12
CA GLU A 190 -14.34 0.16 -3.53
C GLU A 190 -13.94 1.11 -2.40
N LEU A 191 -14.88 1.53 -1.55
CA LEU A 191 -14.55 2.24 -0.32
C LEU A 191 -13.68 1.40 0.61
N ASN A 192 -14.00 0.11 0.80
CA ASN A 192 -13.19 -0.81 1.61
C ASN A 192 -11.79 -0.97 1.02
N ARG A 193 -11.64 -0.95 -0.30
CA ARG A 193 -10.31 -0.95 -0.94
C ARG A 193 -9.49 0.28 -0.57
N LEU A 194 -10.12 1.44 -0.45
CA LEU A 194 -9.47 2.72 -0.16
C LEU A 194 -9.15 2.88 1.34
N VAL A 195 -10.15 2.72 2.22
CA VAL A 195 -10.01 3.04 3.65
C VAL A 195 -9.80 1.82 4.55
N GLY A 196 -10.06 0.62 4.03
CA GLY A 196 -10.04 -0.62 4.79
C GLY A 196 -11.33 -0.89 5.58
N GLU A 197 -11.50 -2.14 5.96
CA GLU A 197 -12.74 -2.68 6.54
C GLU A 197 -13.17 -1.97 7.83
N ARG A 198 -12.21 -1.69 8.71
CA ARG A 198 -12.48 -1.06 10.03
C ARG A 198 -12.97 0.37 9.88
N ALA A 199 -12.34 1.14 9.00
CA ALA A 199 -12.69 2.53 8.75
C ALA A 199 -14.07 2.63 8.11
N LEU A 200 -14.35 1.80 7.09
CA LEU A 200 -15.65 1.75 6.45
C LEU A 200 -16.76 1.40 7.45
N ARG A 201 -16.56 0.37 8.27
CA ARG A 201 -17.52 -0.04 9.30
C ARG A 201 -17.81 1.07 10.29
N GLN A 202 -16.77 1.80 10.73
CA GLN A 202 -16.91 2.90 11.67
C GLN A 202 -17.63 4.11 11.04
N ALA A 203 -17.33 4.43 9.79
CA ALA A 203 -18.04 5.47 9.04
C ALA A 203 -19.52 5.12 8.85
N ALA A 204 -19.83 3.88 8.44
CA ALA A 204 -21.19 3.40 8.26
C ALA A 204 -22.00 3.35 9.56
N ALA A 205 -21.37 2.96 10.68
CA ALA A 205 -22.00 3.04 12.00
C ALA A 205 -22.35 4.49 12.37
N ARG A 206 -21.39 5.41 12.19
CA ARG A 206 -21.62 6.83 12.49
C ARG A 206 -22.69 7.49 11.63
N LEU A 207 -22.84 7.06 10.38
CA LEU A 207 -23.88 7.56 9.48
C LEU A 207 -25.27 7.04 9.87
N ARG A 208 -25.38 5.77 10.30
CA ARG A 208 -26.63 5.19 10.82
C ARG A 208 -27.12 5.84 12.10
N ASP A 209 -26.20 6.18 13.00
CA ASP A 209 -26.54 6.82 14.27
C ASP A 209 -26.95 8.29 14.12
N ARG A 210 -26.86 8.85 12.90
CA ARG A 210 -27.24 10.23 12.63
C ARG A 210 -28.77 10.32 12.57
N PRO A 211 -29.44 11.15 13.39
CA PRO A 211 -30.87 11.38 13.23
C PRO A 211 -31.13 11.94 11.84
N ASP A 212 -32.12 11.41 11.12
CA ASP A 212 -32.56 11.91 9.81
C ASP A 212 -32.86 13.41 9.94
N HIS A 213 -31.90 14.24 9.52
CA HIS A 213 -32.16 15.63 9.21
C HIS A 213 -32.37 15.60 7.71
N GLY A 214 -33.63 15.72 7.30
CA GLY A 214 -34.04 15.71 5.89
C GLY A 214 -33.21 16.67 5.03
N PRO A 215 -33.31 16.54 3.69
CA PRO A 215 -32.42 17.20 2.76
C PRO A 215 -32.25 18.67 3.10
N HIS A 216 -31.01 19.05 3.42
CA HIS A 216 -30.64 20.45 3.59
C HIS A 216 -30.89 21.13 2.24
N PRO A 217 -31.77 22.14 2.16
CA PRO A 217 -32.01 22.82 0.90
C PRO A 217 -30.68 23.40 0.43
N ALA A 218 -30.37 23.11 -0.83
CA ALA A 218 -29.19 23.60 -1.53
C ALA A 218 -28.99 25.10 -1.29
N HIS A 219 -27.73 25.51 -1.16
CA HIS A 219 -27.21 26.87 -1.33
C HIS A 219 -28.14 27.80 -2.15
N HIS A 220 -29.05 28.52 -1.49
CA HIS A 220 -29.77 29.68 -2.03
C HIS A 220 -30.44 30.48 -0.90
N GLN A 221 -29.66 30.98 0.06
CA GLN A 221 -30.14 31.97 1.04
C GLN A 221 -28.97 32.65 1.77
N MET A 222 -28.02 33.22 1.02
CA MET A 222 -27.06 34.22 1.56
C MET A 222 -26.68 35.25 0.50
N ILE A 223 -27.61 35.65 -0.37
CA ILE A 223 -27.57 36.90 -1.12
C ILE A 223 -29.04 37.29 -1.31
N GLU A 224 -29.40 38.55 -1.06
CA GLU A 224 -30.79 39.10 -1.07
C GLU A 224 -31.57 39.04 0.26
N ASP A 225 -31.02 39.63 1.33
CA ASP A 225 -31.91 40.33 2.30
C ASP A 225 -31.25 41.54 3.00
N GLU A 226 -30.22 42.14 2.38
CA GLU A 226 -29.59 43.37 2.89
C GLU A 226 -29.65 44.50 1.86
N ARG A 227 -30.84 44.72 1.29
CA ARG A 227 -31.20 45.99 0.66
C ARG A 227 -32.68 46.24 0.88
N ILE A 228 -32.99 47.07 1.88
CA ILE A 228 -33.84 48.26 1.82
C ILE A 228 -34.19 48.67 3.27
N ALA A 229 -33.54 49.73 3.75
CA ALA A 229 -34.13 50.69 4.69
C ALA A 229 -33.44 52.05 4.49
N PRO A 230 -34.19 53.18 4.39
CA PRO A 230 -33.64 54.45 3.94
C PRO A 230 -33.22 55.41 5.07
N VAL A 231 -32.13 56.13 4.81
CA VAL A 231 -31.83 57.55 5.08
C VAL A 231 -32.16 58.13 6.48
N THR A 232 -31.11 58.59 7.16
CA THR A 232 -31.04 59.97 7.69
C THR A 232 -29.66 60.55 7.44
N MET A 233 -29.65 61.70 6.75
CA MET A 233 -28.47 62.50 6.48
C MET A 233 -28.16 63.38 7.69
N GLU A 234 -26.91 63.35 8.17
CA GLU A 234 -26.31 64.50 8.81
C GLU A 234 -24.97 64.81 8.13
N HIS A 235 -24.83 66.10 7.82
CA HIS A 235 -23.83 66.69 6.94
C HIS A 235 -22.81 67.37 7.85
N GLU A 236 -21.56 66.90 7.87
CA GLU A 236 -20.48 67.71 8.43
C GLU A 236 -19.22 67.58 7.56
N VAL A 237 -18.90 68.70 6.92
CA VAL A 237 -17.77 68.91 6.01
C VAL A 237 -16.61 69.47 6.84
N VAL A 238 -15.49 68.76 6.97
CA VAL A 238 -14.21 69.39 7.35
C VAL A 238 -12.99 68.70 6.70
N ALA A 239 -12.42 69.42 5.73
CA ALA A 239 -11.00 69.62 5.38
C ALA A 239 -10.03 68.44 5.11
N GLU A 240 -9.58 68.35 3.85
CA GLU A 240 -8.30 67.78 3.41
C GLU A 240 -7.16 68.82 3.63
N PRO A 241 -5.89 68.41 3.84
CA PRO A 241 -4.87 68.58 2.78
C PRO A 241 -3.78 67.45 2.82
N PRO A 242 -2.68 67.50 2.03
CA PRO A 242 -2.60 66.89 0.70
C PRO A 242 -1.43 65.88 0.50
N ARG A 243 -1.59 65.01 -0.52
CA ARG A 243 -0.61 64.40 -1.45
C ARG A 243 0.81 63.99 -0.97
N SER A 244 1.17 62.75 -1.29
CA SER A 244 2.45 62.44 -1.94
C SER A 244 2.28 61.34 -2.99
N ALA A 245 2.68 61.66 -4.21
CA ALA A 245 2.66 60.79 -5.39
C ALA A 245 3.99 59.99 -5.52
N MET A 246 4.03 59.13 -6.56
CA MET A 246 5.20 58.50 -7.20
C MET A 246 5.64 57.13 -6.64
N THR A 247 5.99 56.11 -7.44
CA THR A 247 5.66 55.67 -8.81
C THR A 247 6.17 54.22 -8.90
N LYS A 248 5.51 53.37 -9.70
CA LYS A 248 6.02 52.05 -10.16
C LYS A 248 7.31 52.23 -10.97
N PRO A 249 8.10 51.16 -11.23
CA PRO A 249 7.86 50.31 -12.41
C PRO A 249 8.10 48.80 -12.10
N SER A 250 7.27 47.84 -12.47
CA SER A 250 7.03 47.26 -13.81
C SER A 250 8.27 47.02 -14.68
N ARG A 251 8.69 45.75 -14.82
CA ARG A 251 9.25 45.22 -16.08
C ARG A 251 9.13 43.68 -16.15
N LEU A 252 8.28 43.23 -17.08
CA LEU A 252 8.44 42.03 -17.91
C LEU A 252 9.86 42.04 -18.56
N ALA A 253 10.50 40.96 -19.03
CA ALA A 253 10.05 39.82 -19.83
C ALA A 253 11.29 38.88 -20.11
N PRO A 254 11.14 37.80 -20.93
CA PRO A 254 12.00 36.61 -21.01
C PRO A 254 12.98 36.55 -22.21
N GLY A 255 13.72 35.43 -22.32
CA GLY A 255 14.43 34.93 -23.52
C GLY A 255 15.93 34.70 -23.27
N SER A 256 16.70 33.85 -23.95
CA SER A 256 16.52 32.74 -24.89
C SER A 256 17.93 32.27 -25.30
N ASN A 257 18.08 30.99 -25.69
CA ASN A 257 19.07 30.44 -26.63
C ASN A 257 20.57 30.28 -26.29
N GLY A 258 21.10 29.09 -26.67
CA GLY A 258 22.43 28.99 -27.29
C GLY A 258 23.21 27.67 -27.20
N SER A 259 23.07 26.80 -28.22
CA SER A 259 24.10 25.99 -28.95
C SER A 259 25.10 25.06 -28.21
N ARG A 260 25.28 23.76 -28.54
CA ARG A 260 25.79 23.07 -29.76
C ARG A 260 27.33 22.82 -29.75
N LEU A 261 27.73 21.54 -29.92
CA LEU A 261 29.09 20.94 -30.21
C LEU A 261 30.07 20.84 -29.01
N GLU A 262 30.86 19.78 -28.76
CA GLU A 262 31.66 18.89 -29.64
C GLU A 262 31.84 17.43 -29.14
N ARG A 263 32.29 16.58 -30.08
CA ARG A 263 32.80 15.19 -29.97
C ARG A 263 34.21 15.11 -29.37
N LYS A 264 34.54 13.96 -28.74
CA LYS A 264 35.76 13.12 -28.92
C LYS A 264 35.62 11.91 -27.96
N ALA A 265 35.43 10.66 -28.39
CA ALA A 265 36.37 9.75 -29.07
C ALA A 265 37.74 9.67 -28.39
N LEU A 266 37.96 8.58 -27.64
CA LEU A 266 39.28 8.00 -27.36
C LEU A 266 39.09 6.52 -27.04
N SER A 267 39.54 5.68 -27.98
CA SER A 267 39.87 4.27 -27.76
C SER A 267 41.33 4.15 -27.31
N ASP A 268 41.68 2.94 -26.91
CA ASP A 268 43.02 2.33 -26.74
C ASP A 268 43.69 2.52 -25.37
N VAL A 269 43.55 1.49 -24.49
CA VAL A 269 44.58 0.49 -24.13
C VAL A 269 43.88 -0.83 -23.78
#